data_AF-A0AAU5WLC1-F1
#
_entry.id   AF-A0AAU5WLC1-F1
#
_cell.length_a   1.000
_cell.length_b   1.000
_cell.length_c   1.000
_cell.angle_alpha   90.00
_cell.angle_beta   90.00
_cell.angle_gamma   90.00
#
_symmetry.space_group_name_H-M   'P 1'
#
loop_
_entity.id
_entity.type
_entity.pdbx_description
1 polymer ?
#
loop_
_entity_poly.entity_id
_entity_poly.type
_entity_poly.pdbx_seq_one_letter_code
_entity_poly.pdbx_strand_id
1 'polypeptide(L)'
;MTGRPFWFDRQGRPITIQEAEPLLADLSYKIIAKYEEGGHLVLTVWLGADYDLSPSGPPILFQTMIFDAARRPAEYLERYPTEAAALAGHDQAVMHLRIEILQRGDDT
;
A
#
# COMPACT_ATOMS: atom_id res chain seq x y z
N MET A 1 3.00 26.76 17.14
CA MET A 1 2.61 25.35 17.20
C MET A 1 3.10 24.69 15.92
N THR A 2 4.21 23.98 15.94
CA THR A 2 4.65 23.21 14.77
C THR A 2 3.86 21.91 14.76
N GLY A 3 2.80 21.87 13.96
CA GLY A 3 2.04 20.65 13.70
C GLY A 3 2.88 19.61 12.96
N ARG A 4 2.55 18.33 13.15
CA ARG A 4 3.14 17.20 12.40
C ARG A 4 3.05 17.49 10.88
N PRO A 5 4.14 17.31 10.11
CA PRO A 5 4.08 17.44 8.66
C PRO A 5 3.02 16.49 8.09
N PHE A 6 2.35 16.89 7.01
CA PHE A 6 1.34 16.05 6.37
C PHE A 6 1.88 15.24 5.19
N TRP A 7 2.90 15.76 4.49
CA TRP A 7 3.48 15.13 3.31
C TRP A 7 4.87 14.57 3.60
N PHE A 8 5.13 13.36 3.10
CA PHE A 8 6.40 12.66 3.28
C PHE A 8 6.76 11.88 2.04
N ASP A 9 8.06 11.79 1.71
CA ASP A 9 8.54 10.86 0.69
C ASP A 9 8.55 9.40 1.17
N ARG A 10 8.97 8.47 0.32
CA ARG A 10 9.03 7.03 0.67
C ARG A 10 9.98 6.71 1.83
N GLN A 11 10.97 7.56 2.09
CA GLN A 11 11.91 7.40 3.19
C GLN A 11 11.38 8.00 4.51
N GLY A 12 10.16 8.54 4.50
CA GLY A 12 9.54 9.17 5.67
C GLY A 12 10.13 10.56 5.96
N ARG A 13 10.80 11.18 4.99
CA ARG A 13 11.30 12.56 5.14
C ARG A 13 10.16 13.53 4.83
N PRO A 14 9.93 14.54 5.69
CA PRO A 14 8.93 15.57 5.41
C PRO A 14 9.24 16.27 4.08
N ILE A 15 8.21 16.46 3.26
CA ILE A 15 8.28 17.22 2.01
C ILE A 15 7.13 18.22 1.96
N THR A 16 7.20 19.15 1.02
CA THR A 16 6.10 20.07 0.69
C THR A 16 5.10 19.40 -0.25
N ILE A 17 3.91 19.99 -0.39
CA ILE A 17 2.93 19.52 -1.38
C ILE A 17 3.46 19.67 -2.82
N GLN A 18 4.24 20.73 -3.09
CA GLN A 18 4.86 20.98 -4.40
C GLN A 18 5.88 19.89 -4.77
N GLU A 19 6.55 19.31 -3.78
CA GLU A 19 7.45 18.17 -3.97
C GLU A 19 6.67 16.85 -4.07
N ALA A 20 5.57 16.70 -3.32
CA ALA A 20 4.75 15.49 -3.32
C ALA A 20 3.94 15.30 -4.62
N GLU A 21 3.42 16.37 -5.20
CA GLU A 21 2.57 16.33 -6.39
C GLU A 21 3.18 15.58 -7.60
N PRO A 22 4.41 15.88 -8.07
CA PRO A 22 5.00 15.13 -9.17
C PRO A 22 5.24 13.65 -8.81
N LEU A 23 5.58 13.36 -7.55
CA LEU A 23 5.78 11.99 -7.07
C LEU A 23 4.46 11.20 -7.01
N LEU A 24 3.34 11.84 -6.68
CA LEU A 24 2.01 11.24 -6.66
C LEU A 24 1.49 10.96 -8.08
N ALA A 25 1.87 11.78 -9.05
CA ALA A 25 1.52 11.61 -10.45
C ALA A 25 2.36 10.52 -11.15
N ASP A 26 3.59 10.29 -10.68
CA ASP A 26 4.45 9.24 -11.20
C ASP A 26 4.06 7.86 -10.64
N LEU A 27 3.36 7.04 -11.44
CA LEU A 27 2.98 5.69 -11.05
C LEU A 27 4.17 4.76 -10.77
N SER A 28 5.32 4.98 -11.41
CA SER A 28 6.54 4.21 -11.14
C SER A 28 7.16 4.57 -9.79
N TYR A 29 6.97 5.81 -9.34
CA TYR A 29 7.29 6.24 -7.98
C TYR A 29 6.17 5.91 -6.98
N LYS A 30 4.92 5.75 -7.40
CA LYS A 30 3.83 5.46 -6.46
C LYS A 30 3.67 3.97 -6.16
N ILE A 31 3.78 3.12 -7.16
CA ILE A 31 3.62 1.66 -7.02
C ILE A 31 4.98 1.07 -6.65
N ILE A 32 5.07 0.46 -5.46
CA ILE A 32 6.32 -0.12 -4.97
C ILE A 32 6.38 -1.64 -5.14
N ALA A 33 5.21 -2.30 -5.21
CA ALA A 33 5.11 -3.71 -5.55
C ALA A 33 3.77 -4.02 -6.20
N LYS A 34 3.78 -5.00 -7.12
CA LYS A 34 2.62 -5.45 -7.88
C LYS A 34 2.74 -6.94 -8.12
N TYR A 35 1.66 -7.68 -7.91
CA TYR A 35 1.54 -9.10 -8.21
C TYR A 35 0.15 -9.41 -8.78
N GLU A 36 0.06 -10.28 -9.80
CA GLU A 36 -1.23 -10.70 -10.37
C GLU A 36 -1.28 -12.23 -10.54
N GLU A 37 -2.38 -12.85 -10.12
CA GLU A 37 -2.61 -14.30 -10.24
C GLU A 37 -4.11 -14.61 -10.22
N GLY A 38 -4.55 -15.54 -11.08
CA GLY A 38 -5.97 -15.94 -11.11
C GLY A 38 -6.95 -14.78 -11.31
N GLY A 39 -6.54 -13.75 -12.06
CA GLY A 39 -7.30 -12.50 -12.26
C GLY A 39 -7.23 -11.50 -11.10
N HIS A 40 -6.76 -11.89 -9.92
CA HIS A 40 -6.61 -11.01 -8.77
C HIS A 40 -5.33 -10.17 -8.89
N LEU A 41 -5.31 -9.03 -8.21
CA LEU A 41 -4.18 -8.10 -8.17
C LEU A 41 -3.84 -7.78 -6.71
N VAL A 42 -2.58 -7.96 -6.33
CA VAL A 42 -2.03 -7.37 -5.10
C VAL A 42 -1.23 -6.13 -5.49
N LEU A 43 -1.57 -4.98 -4.90
CA LEU A 43 -0.92 -3.72 -5.18
C LEU A 43 -0.46 -3.07 -3.87
N THR A 44 0.82 -2.72 -3.81
CA THR A 44 1.38 -1.94 -2.71
C THR A 44 1.83 -0.59 -3.23
N VAL A 45 1.33 0.46 -2.58
CA VAL A 45 1.52 1.84 -3.01
C VAL A 45 2.02 2.71 -1.87
N TRP A 46 2.83 3.70 -2.22
CA TRP A 46 3.09 4.87 -1.41
C TRP A 46 1.92 5.86 -1.52
N LEU A 47 1.54 6.44 -0.38
CA LEU A 47 0.39 7.35 -0.23
C LEU A 47 0.79 8.81 -0.33
N GLY A 48 2.05 9.13 0.00
CA GLY A 48 2.62 10.48 0.03
C GLY A 48 2.14 11.42 1.12
N ALA A 49 0.96 11.16 1.66
CA ALA A 49 0.44 11.83 2.83
C ALA A 49 0.46 10.90 4.04
N ASP A 50 0.41 11.49 5.23
CA ASP A 50 0.21 10.77 6.47
C ASP A 50 -1.26 10.37 6.64
N TYR A 51 -1.53 9.08 6.53
CA TYR A 51 -2.86 8.50 6.75
C TYR A 51 -3.10 8.05 8.20
N ASP A 52 -2.19 8.37 9.12
CA ASP A 52 -2.41 8.19 10.54
C ASP A 52 -3.35 9.26 11.09
N LEU A 53 -4.53 8.86 11.55
CA LEU A 53 -5.48 9.76 12.21
C LEU A 53 -5.17 9.95 13.70
N SER A 54 -4.19 9.21 14.24
CA SER A 54 -3.76 9.32 15.62
C SER A 54 -2.91 10.58 15.86
N PRO A 55 -3.06 11.24 17.03
CA PRO A 55 -2.17 12.32 17.43
C PRO A 55 -0.74 11.85 17.75
N SER A 56 -0.54 10.53 17.92
CA SER A 56 0.76 9.93 18.24
C SER A 56 1.00 8.66 17.41
N GLY A 57 2.19 8.54 16.83
CA GLY A 57 2.59 7.39 16.00
C GLY A 57 3.54 7.80 14.88
N PRO A 58 4.22 6.83 14.24
CA PRO A 58 4.91 7.09 12.98
C PRO A 58 3.89 7.38 11.85
N PRO A 59 4.26 8.14 10.81
CA PRO A 59 3.38 8.38 9.69
C PRO A 59 3.02 7.10 8.96
N ILE A 60 1.77 7.00 8.53
CA ILE A 60 1.29 5.87 7.71
C ILE A 60 1.37 6.29 6.25
N LEU A 61 2.37 5.77 5.55
CA LEU A 61 2.79 6.23 4.24
C LEU A 61 2.57 5.21 3.12
N PHE A 62 2.23 3.98 3.47
CA PHE A 62 2.07 2.89 2.51
C PHE A 62 0.81 2.10 2.78
N GLN A 63 0.28 1.47 1.74
CA GLN A 63 -0.76 0.47 1.89
C GLN A 63 -0.60 -0.67 0.89
N THR A 64 -1.05 -1.86 1.29
CA THR A 64 -1.22 -3.02 0.43
C THR A 64 -2.70 -3.33 0.33
N MET A 65 -3.19 -3.55 -0.90
CA MET A 65 -4.57 -3.94 -1.17
C MET A 65 -4.61 -5.12 -2.12
N ILE A 66 -5.60 -6.00 -1.92
CA ILE A 66 -5.95 -7.03 -2.89
C ILE A 66 -7.19 -6.56 -3.66
N PHE A 67 -7.18 -6.77 -4.97
CA PHE A 67 -8.32 -6.54 -5.85
C PHE A 67 -8.73 -7.86 -6.49
N ASP A 68 -10.04 -8.08 -6.64
CA ASP A 68 -10.58 -9.26 -7.31
C ASP A 68 -10.41 -9.20 -8.84
N ALA A 69 -10.88 -10.23 -9.53
CA ALA A 69 -10.84 -10.33 -11.00
C ALA A 69 -11.57 -9.18 -11.73
N ALA A 70 -12.53 -8.53 -11.07
CA ALA A 70 -13.24 -7.36 -11.59
C ALA A 70 -12.58 -6.03 -11.16
N ARG A 71 -11.35 -6.09 -10.60
CA ARG A 71 -10.59 -4.96 -10.07
C ARG A 71 -11.31 -4.19 -8.95
N ARG A 72 -12.19 -4.87 -8.22
CA ARG A 72 -12.84 -4.31 -7.02
C ARG A 72 -11.98 -4.62 -5.80
N PRO A 73 -11.85 -3.71 -4.82
CA PRO A 73 -11.16 -4.00 -3.57
C PRO A 73 -11.75 -5.25 -2.91
N ALA A 74 -10.90 -6.22 -2.58
CA ALA A 74 -11.23 -7.33 -1.71
C ALA A 74 -11.13 -6.90 -0.23
N GLU A 75 -11.37 -7.81 0.71
CA GLU A 75 -11.35 -7.51 2.15
C GLU A 75 -9.94 -7.20 2.71
N TYR A 76 -8.88 -7.45 1.93
CA TYR A 76 -7.51 -7.18 2.37
C TYR A 76 -7.10 -5.72 2.10
N LEU A 77 -6.95 -4.96 3.18
CA LEU A 77 -6.29 -3.66 3.20
C LEU A 77 -5.45 -3.54 4.46
N GLU A 78 -4.15 -3.35 4.29
CA GLU A 78 -3.22 -3.09 5.39
C GLU A 78 -2.38 -1.85 5.09
N ARG A 79 -1.97 -1.15 6.15
CA ARG A 79 -1.20 0.08 6.05
C ARG A 79 0.09 0.02 6.86
N TYR A 80 1.13 0.67 6.36
CA TYR A 80 2.47 0.54 6.91
C TYR A 80 3.19 1.89 7.01
N PRO A 81 4.06 2.07 8.01
CA PRO A 81 4.81 3.31 8.19
C PRO A 81 6.08 3.38 7.34
N THR A 82 6.57 2.26 6.81
CA THR A 82 7.83 2.20 6.05
C THR A 82 7.71 1.32 4.82
N GLU A 83 8.54 1.60 3.81
CA GLU A 83 8.60 0.83 2.56
C GLU A 83 8.97 -0.63 2.83
N ALA A 84 9.93 -0.90 3.72
CA ALA A 84 10.33 -2.25 4.07
C ALA A 84 9.18 -3.05 4.72
N ALA A 85 8.41 -2.43 5.63
CA ALA A 85 7.23 -3.07 6.23
C ALA A 85 6.13 -3.32 5.19
N ALA A 86 5.94 -2.38 4.24
CA ALA A 86 4.97 -2.52 3.17
C ALA A 86 5.32 -3.66 2.20
N LEU A 87 6.60 -3.84 1.88
CA LEU A 87 7.08 -4.96 1.07
C LEU A 87 6.92 -6.30 1.79
N ALA A 88 7.25 -6.38 3.09
CA ALA A 88 6.98 -7.60 3.86
C ALA A 88 5.47 -7.90 3.92
N GLY A 89 4.64 -6.88 4.10
CA GLY A 89 3.18 -7.00 4.04
C GLY A 89 2.65 -7.39 2.65
N HIS A 90 3.29 -6.94 1.58
CA HIS A 90 2.99 -7.39 0.22
C HIS A 90 3.17 -8.90 0.08
N ASP A 91 4.30 -9.44 0.55
CA ASP A 91 4.56 -10.89 0.48
C ASP A 91 3.53 -11.68 1.28
N GLN A 92 3.09 -11.16 2.44
CA GLN A 92 1.99 -11.77 3.21
C GLN A 92 0.67 -11.74 2.45
N ALA A 93 0.33 -10.62 1.81
CA ALA A 93 -0.88 -10.48 1.00
C ALA A 93 -0.89 -11.44 -0.21
N VAL A 94 0.25 -11.61 -0.87
CA VAL A 94 0.42 -12.57 -1.97
C VAL A 94 0.24 -14.00 -1.46
N MET A 95 0.82 -14.34 -0.32
CA MET A 95 0.65 -15.67 0.28
C MET A 95 -0.82 -15.92 0.65
N HIS A 96 -1.46 -14.93 1.27
CA HIS A 96 -2.88 -14.99 1.61
C HIS A 96 -3.75 -15.25 0.38
N LEU A 97 -3.57 -14.46 -0.69
CA LEU A 97 -4.27 -14.64 -1.96
C LEU A 97 -4.08 -16.05 -2.53
N ARG A 98 -2.85 -16.57 -2.51
CA ARG A 98 -2.56 -17.91 -3.02
C ARG A 98 -3.29 -18.99 -2.24
N ILE A 99 -3.32 -18.88 -0.91
CA ILE A 99 -4.06 -19.82 -0.06
C ILE A 99 -5.57 -19.76 -0.40
N GLU A 100 -6.14 -18.57 -0.56
CA GLU A 100 -7.55 -18.41 -0.92
C GLU A 100 -7.86 -19.01 -2.30
N ILE A 101 -7.00 -18.79 -3.29
CA ILE A 101 -7.18 -19.35 -4.65
C ILE A 101 -7.14 -20.88 -4.60
N LEU A 102 -6.17 -21.47 -3.89
CA LEU A 102 -6.06 -22.92 -3.77
C LEU A 102 -7.29 -23.53 -3.09
N GLN A 103 -7.75 -22.93 -1.99
CA GLN A 103 -8.94 -23.40 -1.27
C GLN A 103 -10.22 -23.34 -2.12
N ARG A 104 -10.35 -22.33 -3.00
CA ARG A 104 -11.50 -22.21 -3.91
C ARG A 104 -11.40 -23.12 -5.14
N GLY A 105 -10.19 -23.54 -5.51
CA GLY A 105 -9.93 -24.45 -6.63
C GLY A 105 -10.25 -25.91 -6.33
N ASP A 106 -10.30 -26.29 -5.06
CA ASP A 106 -10.60 -27.65 -4.60
C ASP A 106 -12.13 -27.94 -4.49
N ASP A 107 -12.99 -26.95 -4.77
CA ASP A 107 -14.46 -27.05 -4.72
C ASP A 107 -15.11 -27.46 -6.08
N THR A 108 -14.34 -28.04 -7.01
CA THR A 108 -14.85 -28.48 -8.34
C THR A 108 -14.70 -29.96 -8.62
#